data_AF-A0A2A4YZB0-F1
#
_entry.id   AF-A0A2A4YZB0-F1
#
_cell.length_a   1.000
_cell.length_b   1.000
_cell.length_c   1.000
_cell.angle_alpha   90.00
_cell.angle_beta   90.00
_cell.angle_gamma   90.00
#
_symmetry.space_group_name_H-M   'P 1'
#
loop_
_entity.id
_entity.type
_entity.pdbx_description
1 polymer ?
#
loop_
_entity_poly.entity_id
_entity_poly.type
_entity_poly.pdbx_seq_one_letter_code
_entity_poly.pdbx_strand_id
1 'polypeptide(L)'
;MYGYYLAGDFNGEGATALVGQSTFWLIGGSIIMTIIAHIIFAFIYAIINQGRTEADYKNDERDKQIELRGIQFVLVIFSIGMLGCMGFLAYGALAYLVFIGIILSMFIANILGDIAKLYFYHQGF
;
A
#
# COMPACT_ATOMS: atom_id res chain seq x y z
N MET A 1 1.51 -15.15 -30.12
CA MET A 1 1.00 -14.52 -28.88
C MET A 1 2.11 -13.72 -28.14
N TYR A 2 3.04 -13.06 -28.87
CA TYR A 2 4.20 -12.32 -28.32
C TYR A 2 4.34 -10.96 -29.03
N GLY A 3 3.25 -10.20 -29.19
CA GLY A 3 3.27 -8.97 -30.01
C GLY A 3 2.34 -7.84 -29.56
N TYR A 4 1.35 -8.11 -28.71
CA TYR A 4 0.35 -7.10 -28.31
C TYR A 4 0.94 -5.97 -27.44
N TYR A 5 2.04 -6.22 -26.72
CA TYR A 5 2.72 -5.22 -25.90
C TYR A 5 3.48 -4.15 -26.72
N LEU A 6 3.85 -4.45 -27.97
CA LEU A 6 4.58 -3.51 -28.84
C LEU A 6 3.67 -2.52 -29.57
N ALA A 7 2.37 -2.82 -29.67
CA ALA A 7 1.40 -2.01 -30.42
C ALA A 7 0.64 -0.99 -29.54
N GLY A 8 0.76 -1.06 -28.21
CA GLY A 8 -0.07 -0.26 -27.30
C GLY A 8 -1.56 -0.58 -27.39
N ASP A 9 -1.91 -1.71 -28.00
CA ASP A 9 -3.28 -2.13 -28.21
C ASP A 9 -3.79 -2.90 -26.98
N PHE A 10 -4.55 -2.22 -26.13
CA PHE A 10 -5.17 -2.77 -24.93
C PHE A 10 -6.44 -3.61 -25.22
N ASN A 11 -6.72 -3.93 -26.49
CA ASN A 11 -7.91 -4.68 -26.89
C ASN A 11 -7.67 -6.19 -27.11
N GLY A 12 -6.45 -6.68 -26.86
CA GLY A 12 -6.10 -8.10 -26.98
C GLY A 12 -6.72 -8.98 -25.89
N GLU A 13 -6.97 -10.25 -26.22
CA GLU A 13 -7.38 -11.28 -25.25
C GLU A 13 -6.32 -11.38 -24.14
N GLY A 14 -6.69 -10.99 -22.91
CA GLY A 14 -5.79 -10.94 -21.75
C GLY A 14 -5.18 -9.57 -21.41
N ALA A 15 -5.57 -8.48 -22.10
CA ALA A 15 -5.08 -7.13 -21.78
C ALA A 15 -5.37 -6.71 -20.32
N THR A 16 -6.54 -7.07 -19.80
CA THR A 16 -6.90 -6.82 -18.39
C THR A 16 -6.06 -7.65 -17.43
N ALA A 17 -5.74 -8.89 -17.79
CA ALA A 17 -4.87 -9.75 -16.99
C ALA A 17 -3.43 -9.22 -16.92
N LEU A 18 -2.92 -8.65 -18.02
CA LEU A 18 -1.63 -7.96 -18.04
C LEU A 18 -1.58 -6.78 -17.06
N VAL A 19 -2.68 -6.04 -16.90
CA VAL A 19 -2.79 -4.95 -15.90
C VAL A 19 -2.69 -5.50 -14.47
N GLY A 20 -3.34 -6.63 -14.19
CA GLY A 20 -3.21 -7.31 -12.90
C GLY A 20 -1.77 -7.74 -12.63
N GLN A 21 -1.12 -8.39 -13.60
CA GLN A 21 0.27 -8.85 -13.49
C GLN A 21 1.27 -7.69 -13.35
N SER A 22 1.12 -6.63 -14.14
CA SER A 22 2.00 -5.46 -14.07
C SER A 22 1.92 -4.75 -12.72
N THR A 23 0.75 -4.77 -12.07
CA THR A 23 0.59 -4.23 -10.72
C THR A 23 1.52 -4.92 -9.72
N PHE A 24 1.67 -6.24 -9.75
CA PHE A 24 2.59 -6.95 -8.86
C PHE A 24 4.06 -6.61 -9.14
N TRP A 25 4.44 -6.49 -10.42
CA TRP A 25 5.78 -6.05 -10.79
C TRP A 25 6.08 -4.63 -10.30
N LEU A 26 5.11 -3.72 -10.43
CA LEU A 26 5.24 -2.35 -9.95
C LEU A 26 5.35 -2.29 -8.42
N ILE A 27 4.57 -3.10 -7.69
CA ILE A 27 4.65 -3.17 -6.22
C ILE A 27 5.99 -3.77 -5.77
N GLY A 28 6.43 -4.86 -6.38
CA GLY A 28 7.74 -5.45 -6.07
C GLY A 28 8.88 -4.48 -6.37
N GLY A 29 8.84 -3.84 -7.54
CA GLY A 29 9.82 -2.83 -7.94
C GLY A 29 9.81 -1.60 -7.03
N SER A 30 8.64 -1.12 -6.61
CA SER A 30 8.53 0.04 -5.71
C SER A 30 9.12 -0.26 -4.34
N ILE A 31 8.86 -1.43 -3.76
CA ILE A 31 9.45 -1.84 -2.47
C ILE A 31 10.98 -1.78 -2.55
N ILE A 32 11.57 -2.35 -3.59
CA ILE A 32 13.03 -2.36 -3.78
C ILE A 32 13.56 -0.92 -3.91
N MET A 33 12.93 -0.11 -4.76
CA MET A 33 13.33 1.29 -4.97
C MET A 33 13.21 2.12 -3.69
N THR A 34 12.14 1.92 -2.91
CA THR A 34 11.94 2.61 -1.64
C THR A 34 13.02 2.23 -0.63
N ILE A 35 13.41 0.95 -0.53
CA ILE A 35 14.50 0.51 0.35
C ILE A 35 15.82 1.17 -0.06
N ILE A 36 16.16 1.15 -1.35
CA ILE A 36 17.38 1.78 -1.88
C ILE A 36 17.38 3.28 -1.57
N ALA A 37 16.27 3.97 -1.83
CA ALA A 37 16.13 5.39 -1.53
C ALA A 37 16.34 5.68 -0.04
N HIS A 38 15.70 4.92 0.86
CA HIS A 38 15.87 5.11 2.31
C HIS A 38 17.32 4.93 2.75
N ILE A 39 18.02 3.93 2.23
CA ILE A 39 19.43 3.69 2.53
C ILE A 39 20.28 4.88 2.08
N ILE A 40 20.09 5.36 0.84
CA ILE A 40 20.83 6.52 0.31
C ILE A 40 20.56 7.77 1.16
N PHE A 41 19.29 8.04 1.49
CA PHE A 41 18.93 9.18 2.33
C PHE A 41 19.54 9.08 3.73
N ALA A 42 19.54 7.90 4.35
CA ALA A 42 20.16 7.68 5.65
C ALA A 42 21.67 7.95 5.60
N PHE A 43 22.37 7.51 4.54
CA PHE A 43 23.80 7.81 4.36
C PHE A 43 24.07 9.30 4.18
N ILE A 44 23.31 9.99 3.31
CA ILE A 44 23.45 11.43 3.08
C ILE A 44 23.23 12.19 4.39
N TYR A 45 22.16 11.86 5.12
CA TYR A 45 21.85 12.49 6.40
C TYR A 45 22.97 12.27 7.42
N ALA A 46 23.50 11.05 7.53
CA ALA A 46 24.60 10.73 8.44
C ALA A 46 25.88 11.52 8.13
N ILE A 47 26.20 11.71 6.85
CA ILE A 47 27.36 12.51 6.42
C ILE A 47 27.19 13.98 6.76
N ILE A 48 26.00 14.55 6.51
CA ILE A 48 25.72 15.98 6.74
C ILE A 48 25.68 16.28 8.24
N ASN A 49 25.06 15.42 9.05
CA ASN A 49 24.79 15.72 10.46
C ASN A 49 25.91 15.32 11.44
N GLN A 50 27.02 14.72 10.99
CA GLN A 50 28.23 14.39 11.78
C GLN A 50 27.97 13.95 13.24
N GLY A 51 26.95 13.12 13.48
CA GLY A 51 26.66 12.55 14.80
C GLY A 51 26.00 13.48 15.82
N ARG A 52 25.50 14.67 15.45
CA ARG A 52 24.61 15.44 16.34
C ARG A 52 23.24 14.77 16.41
N THR A 53 23.04 14.00 17.48
CA THR A 53 21.76 13.39 17.82
C THR A 53 20.90 14.50 18.42
N GLU A 54 19.87 14.95 17.70
CA GLU A 54 18.88 15.84 18.31
C GLU A 54 18.11 15.09 19.40
N ALA A 55 17.92 15.78 20.52
CA ALA A 55 17.35 15.23 21.74
C ALA A 55 15.90 14.79 21.54
N ASP A 56 15.59 13.66 22.17
CA ASP A 56 14.28 13.04 22.28
C ASP A 56 13.23 14.03 22.79
N TYR A 57 12.42 14.58 21.88
CA TYR A 57 11.23 15.35 22.24
C TYR A 57 10.13 14.39 22.63
N LYS A 58 10.15 14.00 23.90
CA LYS A 58 9.07 13.28 24.56
C LYS A 58 7.90 14.24 24.79
N ASN A 59 7.08 14.45 23.77
CA ASN A 59 5.84 15.19 23.89
C ASN A 59 4.64 14.23 23.94
N ASP A 60 3.61 14.66 24.68
CA ASP A 60 2.36 13.97 24.92
C ASP A 60 1.54 13.85 23.61
N GLU A 61 1.69 12.71 22.91
CA GLU A 61 1.16 12.46 21.55
C GLU A 61 0.20 11.26 21.48
N ARG A 62 -0.41 10.83 22.59
CA ARG A 62 -1.14 9.54 22.65
C ARG A 62 -2.29 9.43 21.65
N ASP A 63 -3.17 10.42 21.58
CA ASP A 63 -4.30 10.42 20.64
C ASP A 63 -3.84 10.41 19.18
N LYS A 64 -2.77 11.15 18.88
CA LYS A 64 -2.15 11.17 17.54
C LYS A 64 -1.56 9.80 17.18
N GLN A 65 -0.97 9.09 18.13
CA GLN A 65 -0.48 7.73 17.91
C GLN A 65 -1.62 6.74 17.67
N ILE A 66 -2.75 6.87 18.36
CA ILE A 66 -3.94 6.04 18.15
C ILE A 66 -4.51 6.32 16.75
N GLU A 67 -4.61 7.58 16.34
CA GLU A 67 -5.08 7.96 15.01
C GLU A 67 -4.17 7.39 13.90
N LEU A 68 -2.85 7.55 14.04
CA LEU A 68 -1.85 7.02 13.11
C LEU A 68 -1.91 5.49 13.02
N ARG A 69 -2.06 4.78 14.15
CA ARG A 69 -2.23 3.32 14.17
C ARG A 69 -3.53 2.89 13.49
N GLY A 70 -4.61 3.64 13.69
CA GLY A 70 -5.88 3.40 12.99
C GLY A 70 -5.72 3.52 11.48
N ILE A 71 -5.04 4.58 11.00
CA ILE A 71 -4.74 4.77 9.59
C ILE A 71 -3.87 3.63 9.04
N GLN A 72 -2.84 3.21 9.78
CA GLN A 72 -2.02 2.05 9.40
C GLN A 72 -2.87 0.78 9.24
N PHE A 73 -3.81 0.53 10.15
CA PHE A 73 -4.71 -0.61 10.07
C PHE A 73 -5.59 -0.58 8.82
N VAL A 74 -6.20 0.58 8.52
CA VAL A 74 -6.98 0.79 7.28
C VAL A 74 -6.12 0.50 6.06
N LEU A 75 -4.91 1.07 6.00
CA LEU A 75 -4.00 0.90 4.87
C LEU A 75 -3.62 -0.57 4.67
N VAL A 76 -3.29 -1.31 5.72
CA VAL A 76 -2.93 -2.73 5.63
C VAL A 76 -4.10 -3.57 5.10
N ILE A 77 -5.29 -3.41 5.67
CA ILE A 77 -6.48 -4.17 5.25
C ILE A 77 -6.84 -3.83 3.79
N PHE A 78 -6.82 -2.55 3.44
CA PHE A 78 -7.07 -2.12 2.07
C PHE A 78 -6.03 -2.67 1.10
N SER A 79 -4.74 -2.62 1.44
CA SER A 79 -3.68 -3.16 0.59
C SER A 79 -3.84 -4.65 0.34
N ILE A 80 -4.21 -5.45 1.36
CA ILE A 80 -4.47 -6.88 1.19
C ILE A 80 -5.67 -7.11 0.26
N GLY A 81 -6.77 -6.38 0.46
CA GLY A 81 -7.96 -6.49 -0.39
C GLY A 81 -7.69 -6.08 -1.85
N MET A 82 -6.98 -4.98 -2.05
CA MET A 82 -6.56 -4.49 -3.37
C MET A 82 -5.63 -5.48 -4.08
N LEU A 83 -4.63 -6.02 -3.37
CA LEU A 83 -3.73 -7.05 -3.89
C LEU A 83 -4.48 -8.32 -4.28
N GLY A 84 -5.44 -8.76 -3.46
CA GLY A 84 -6.31 -9.90 -3.78
C GLY A 84 -7.12 -9.66 -5.06
N CYS A 85 -7.74 -8.49 -5.18
CA CYS A 85 -8.50 -8.11 -6.38
C CYS A 85 -7.62 -8.08 -7.64
N MET A 86 -6.43 -7.48 -7.55
CA MET A 86 -5.47 -7.45 -8.66
C MET A 86 -4.91 -8.84 -8.99
N GLY A 87 -4.79 -9.71 -7.98
CA GLY A 87 -4.47 -11.13 -8.16
C GLY A 87 -5.53 -11.85 -8.99
N PHE A 88 -6.81 -11.67 -8.66
CA PHE A 88 -7.90 -12.22 -9.47
C PHE A 88 -7.90 -11.67 -10.91
N LEU A 89 -7.63 -10.37 -11.08
CA LEU A 89 -7.48 -9.77 -12.41
C LEU A 89 -6.35 -10.44 -13.20
N ALA A 90 -5.20 -10.68 -12.56
CA ALA A 90 -4.03 -11.33 -13.17
C ALA A 90 -4.31 -12.75 -13.69
N TYR A 91 -5.31 -13.43 -13.11
CA TYR A 91 -5.80 -14.75 -13.55
C TYR A 91 -7.00 -14.68 -14.51
N GLY A 92 -7.34 -13.49 -15.03
CA GLY A 92 -8.37 -13.31 -16.05
C GLY A 92 -9.78 -13.07 -15.53
N ALA A 93 -9.93 -12.66 -14.26
CA ALA A 93 -11.24 -12.25 -13.74
C ALA A 93 -11.79 -11.02 -14.50
N LEU A 94 -13.12 -10.88 -14.49
CA LEU A 94 -13.82 -9.76 -15.13
C LEU A 94 -13.43 -8.43 -14.47
N ALA A 95 -12.96 -7.47 -15.27
CA ALA A 95 -12.43 -6.20 -14.77
C ALA A 95 -13.45 -5.41 -13.92
N TYR A 96 -14.74 -5.44 -14.26
CA TYR A 96 -15.77 -4.75 -13.48
C TYR A 96 -15.95 -5.36 -12.08
N LEU A 97 -15.80 -6.69 -11.92
CA LEU A 97 -15.87 -7.35 -10.61
C LEU A 97 -14.67 -6.97 -9.74
N VAL A 98 -13.49 -6.90 -10.34
CA VAL A 98 -12.27 -6.45 -9.66
C VAL A 98 -12.41 -5.00 -9.20
N PHE A 99 -12.96 -4.12 -10.04
CA PHE A 99 -13.22 -2.72 -9.69
C PHE A 99 -14.19 -2.60 -8.50
N ILE A 100 -15.32 -3.32 -8.54
CA ILE A 100 -16.27 -3.37 -7.43
C ILE A 100 -15.60 -3.93 -6.17
N GLY A 101 -14.78 -4.98 -6.31
CA GLY A 101 -14.04 -5.61 -5.21
C GLY A 101 -13.06 -4.65 -4.54
N ILE A 102 -12.37 -3.79 -5.30
CA ILE A 102 -11.48 -2.75 -4.75
C ILE A 102 -12.28 -1.73 -3.95
N ILE A 103 -13.43 -1.27 -4.46
CA ILE A 103 -14.31 -0.35 -3.74
C ILE A 103 -14.82 -0.99 -2.44
N LEU A 104 -15.27 -2.24 -2.50
CA LEU A 104 -15.70 -2.99 -1.32
C LEU A 104 -14.55 -3.17 -0.30
N SER A 105 -13.34 -3.46 -0.76
CA SER A 105 -12.16 -3.58 0.09
C SER A 105 -11.86 -2.27 0.81
N MET A 106 -11.98 -1.13 0.11
CA MET A 106 -11.82 0.20 0.72
C MET A 106 -12.89 0.45 1.79
N PHE A 107 -14.15 0.11 1.50
CA PHE A 107 -15.25 0.28 2.46
C PHE A 107 -15.04 -0.59 3.71
N ILE A 108 -14.71 -1.86 3.55
CA ILE A 108 -14.42 -2.80 4.64
C ILE A 108 -13.22 -2.32 5.47
N ALA A 109 -12.16 -1.86 4.81
CA ALA A 109 -10.96 -1.36 5.49
C ALA A 109 -11.26 -0.15 6.39
N ASN A 110 -12.11 0.78 5.92
CA ASN A 110 -12.51 1.94 6.74
C ASN A 110 -13.34 1.51 7.95
N ILE A 111 -14.35 0.63 7.77
CA ILE A 111 -15.15 0.12 8.89
C ILE A 111 -14.27 -0.58 9.93
N LEU A 112 -13.40 -1.48 9.48
CA LEU A 112 -12.50 -2.20 10.39
C LEU A 112 -11.48 -1.26 11.07
N GLY A 113 -11.03 -0.22 10.37
CA GLY A 113 -10.18 0.82 10.93
C GLY A 113 -10.87 1.62 12.03
N ASP A 114 -12.12 2.02 11.83
CA ASP A 114 -12.90 2.74 12.83
C ASP A 114 -13.20 1.87 14.06
N ILE A 115 -13.52 0.58 13.84
CA ILE A 115 -13.65 -0.41 14.92
C ILE A 115 -12.32 -0.58 15.67
N ALA A 116 -11.19 -0.66 14.96
CA ALA A 116 -9.87 -0.76 15.57
C ALA A 116 -9.52 0.48 16.41
N LYS A 117 -9.84 1.68 15.92
CA LYS A 117 -9.68 2.93 16.69
C LYS A 117 -10.51 2.93 17.97
N LEU A 118 -11.79 2.55 17.86
CA LEU A 118 -12.70 2.41 19.02
C LEU A 118 -12.15 1.40 20.05
N TYR A 119 -11.60 0.29 19.58
CA TYR A 119 -10.98 -0.72 20.43
C TYR A 119 -9.73 -0.19 21.15
N PHE A 120 -8.83 0.49 20.42
CA PHE A 120 -7.64 1.11 21.04
C PHE A 120 -8.00 2.20 22.04
N TYR A 121 -9.05 2.98 21.76
CA TYR A 121 -9.58 3.98 22.68
C TYR A 121 -10.09 3.37 23.99
N HIS A 122 -10.81 2.24 23.92
CA HIS A 122 -11.36 1.58 25.11
C HIS A 122 -10.29 0.85 25.95
N GLN A 123 -9.17 0.42 25.35
CA GLN A 123 -8.07 -0.20 26.10
C GLN A 123 -7.17 0.80 26.83
N GLY A 124 -7.38 2.10 26.65
CA GLY A 124 -6.57 3.13 27.31
C GLY A 124 -5.09 3.09 26.91
N PHE A 125 -4.79 2.59 25.71
CA PHE A 125 -3.45 2.57 25.11
C PHE A 125 -3.26 3.75 24.16
#